data_AF-A0A975A4S5-F1
#
_entry.id   AF-A0A975A4S5-F1
#
_cell.length_a   1.000
_cell.length_b   1.000
_cell.length_c   1.000
_cell.angle_alpha   90.00
_cell.angle_beta   90.00
_cell.angle_gamma   90.00
#
_symmetry.space_group_name_H-M   'P 1'
#
loop_
_entity.id
_entity.type
_entity.pdbx_description
1 polymer ?
#
loop_
_entity_poly.entity_id
_entity_poly.type
_entity_poly.pdbx_seq_one_letter_code
_entity_poly.pdbx_strand_id
1 'polypeptide(L)'
;MLSLACLGALGACGDDVNTGTDPVEVEVGEAFTWNGFSVEEGWKLTGVKRSTGAEEVTTPEVRGTITNASDEERAALFEMVFSADGAPVATLNCSAATMEPDQSQEFVCPGLSATMPEDYDAVVVQEFSRDTTSS
;
A
#
# COMPACT_ATOMS: atom_id res chain seq x y z
N MET A 1 54.52 -17.18 -20.25
CA MET A 1 53.26 -17.65 -20.85
C MET A 1 52.36 -18.18 -19.74
N LEU A 2 51.37 -17.39 -19.34
CA LEU A 2 50.01 -17.85 -19.06
C LEU A 2 49.14 -16.59 -18.96
N SER A 3 48.48 -16.27 -20.06
CA SER A 3 47.42 -15.28 -20.10
C SER A 3 46.24 -15.83 -19.32
N LEU A 4 45.73 -15.09 -18.33
CA LEU A 4 44.43 -15.36 -17.74
C LEU A 4 43.58 -14.09 -17.89
N ALA A 5 42.84 -14.07 -19.00
CA ALA A 5 41.73 -13.19 -19.21
C ALA A 5 40.53 -13.73 -18.42
N CYS A 6 40.04 -12.97 -17.46
CA CYS A 6 38.64 -13.04 -17.05
C CYS A 6 38.08 -11.62 -17.16
N LEU A 7 37.46 -11.36 -18.32
CA LEU A 7 36.41 -10.36 -18.44
C LEU A 7 35.30 -10.76 -17.45
N GLY A 8 35.36 -10.21 -16.23
CA GLY A 8 34.22 -10.17 -15.32
C GLY A 8 33.46 -8.88 -15.59
N ALA A 9 32.59 -8.91 -16.61
CA ALA A 9 31.52 -7.93 -16.74
C ALA A 9 30.59 -8.13 -15.52
N LEU A 10 30.80 -7.34 -14.47
CA LEU A 10 29.82 -7.22 -13.41
C LEU A 10 28.67 -6.38 -13.97
N GLY A 11 27.50 -6.98 -13.90
CA GLY A 11 26.28 -6.56 -14.57
C GLY A 11 25.90 -5.12 -14.27
N ALA A 12 25.23 -4.53 -15.26
CA ALA A 12 24.44 -3.33 -15.09
C ALA A 12 23.63 -3.40 -13.79
N CYS A 13 23.64 -2.29 -13.05
CA CYS A 13 22.79 -2.06 -11.90
C CYS A 13 21.32 -2.17 -12.35
N GLY A 14 20.71 -3.33 -12.16
CA GLY A 14 19.27 -3.43 -12.06
C GLY A 14 18.93 -3.11 -10.63
N ASP A 15 18.45 -1.89 -10.37
CA ASP A 15 17.60 -1.66 -9.21
C ASP A 15 16.38 -2.56 -9.39
N ASP A 16 16.44 -3.78 -8.84
CA ASP A 16 15.34 -4.73 -8.90
C ASP A 16 14.15 -4.13 -8.13
N VAL A 17 13.22 -3.54 -8.88
CA VAL A 17 11.96 -3.01 -8.34
C VAL A 17 11.21 -4.17 -7.69
N ASN A 18 10.91 -4.04 -6.39
CA ASN A 18 10.16 -5.07 -5.67
C ASN A 18 8.71 -5.10 -6.17
N THR A 19 8.41 -6.04 -7.06
CA THR A 19 7.06 -6.32 -7.59
C THR A 19 6.35 -7.45 -6.84
N GLY A 20 6.85 -7.84 -5.67
CA GLY A 20 6.22 -8.85 -4.82
C GLY A 20 4.86 -8.37 -4.29
N THR A 21 3.93 -9.32 -4.15
CA THR A 21 2.60 -9.08 -3.56
C THR A 21 2.46 -9.65 -2.15
N ASP A 22 3.56 -10.15 -1.57
CA ASP A 22 3.59 -10.63 -0.20
C ASP A 22 3.14 -9.51 0.76
N PRO A 23 2.40 -9.84 1.84
CA PRO A 23 2.01 -8.85 2.83
C PRO A 23 3.23 -8.20 3.50
N VAL A 24 3.18 -6.88 3.68
CA VAL A 24 4.23 -6.11 4.35
C VAL A 24 3.65 -5.32 5.51
N GLU A 25 4.28 -5.41 6.68
CA GLU A 25 3.93 -4.57 7.82
C GLU A 25 4.55 -3.18 7.64
N VAL A 26 3.76 -2.14 7.90
CA VAL A 26 4.15 -0.73 7.73
C VAL A 26 3.75 0.10 8.95
N GLU A 27 4.50 1.16 9.20
CA GLU A 27 4.19 2.14 10.24
C GLU A 27 3.44 3.34 9.65
N VAL A 28 2.49 3.90 10.40
CA VAL A 28 1.68 5.02 9.91
C VAL A 28 2.54 6.25 9.66
N GLY A 29 2.52 6.71 8.41
CA GLY A 29 3.29 7.87 7.96
C GLY A 29 4.69 7.52 7.46
N GLU A 30 5.18 6.31 7.66
CA GLU A 30 6.48 5.89 7.13
C GLU A 30 6.39 5.49 5.65
N ALA A 31 7.46 5.74 4.90
CA ALA A 31 7.54 5.33 3.50
C ALA A 31 7.60 3.80 3.38
N PHE A 32 7.00 3.24 2.32
CA PHE A 32 7.06 1.81 2.04
C PHE A 32 6.96 1.52 0.55
N THR A 33 7.35 0.30 0.16
CA THR A 33 7.22 -0.20 -1.21
C THR A 33 6.40 -1.47 -1.23
N TRP A 34 5.47 -1.58 -2.17
CA TRP A 34 4.69 -2.81 -2.36
C TRP A 34 4.29 -2.96 -3.83
N ASN A 35 4.52 -4.15 -4.40
CA ASN A 35 4.08 -4.51 -5.75
C ASN A 35 4.45 -3.48 -6.83
N GLY A 36 5.70 -3.00 -6.83
CA GLY A 36 6.21 -2.03 -7.80
C GLY A 36 5.72 -0.60 -7.59
N PHE A 37 5.04 -0.31 -6.48
CA PHE A 37 4.69 1.04 -6.07
C PHE A 37 5.51 1.49 -4.88
N SER A 38 5.88 2.76 -4.86
CA SER A 38 6.53 3.42 -3.73
C SER A 38 5.58 4.45 -3.12
N VAL A 39 5.27 4.31 -1.84
CA VAL A 39 4.49 5.29 -1.08
C VAL A 39 5.44 6.18 -0.29
N GLU A 40 5.23 7.50 -0.42
CA GLU A 40 6.06 8.49 0.24
C GLU A 40 5.76 8.59 1.73
N GLU A 41 6.77 9.05 2.49
CA GLU A 41 6.61 9.43 3.89
C GLU A 41 5.54 10.55 4.02
N GLY A 42 4.79 10.52 5.12
CA GLY A 42 3.80 11.55 5.46
C GLY A 42 2.38 11.26 5.01
N TRP A 43 2.08 10.04 4.55
CA TRP A 43 0.70 9.58 4.39
C TRP A 43 -0.04 9.58 5.74
N LYS A 44 -1.37 9.74 5.70
CA LYS A 44 -2.17 10.03 6.89
C LYS A 44 -3.35 9.11 6.99
N LEU A 45 -3.56 8.56 8.19
CA LEU A 45 -4.84 8.03 8.63
C LEU A 45 -5.65 9.16 9.30
N THR A 46 -6.86 9.39 8.83
CA THR A 46 -7.76 10.44 9.36
C THR A 46 -9.16 9.90 9.62
N GLY A 47 -9.85 10.46 10.61
CA GLY A 47 -11.25 10.16 10.89
C GLY A 47 -12.17 11.10 10.12
N VAL A 48 -13.05 10.55 9.29
CA VAL A 48 -14.09 11.30 8.56
C VAL A 48 -15.45 11.03 9.21
N LYS A 49 -16.07 12.10 9.70
CA LYS A 49 -17.44 12.08 10.21
C LYS A 49 -18.41 11.92 9.06
N ARG A 50 -19.22 10.86 9.09
CA ARG A 50 -20.23 10.54 8.09
C ARG A 50 -21.57 10.34 8.78
N SER A 51 -22.62 10.93 8.23
CA SER A 51 -23.98 10.75 8.74
C SER A 51 -24.58 9.46 8.20
N THR A 52 -25.03 8.59 9.09
CA THR A 52 -25.73 7.35 8.79
C THR A 52 -27.14 7.43 9.36
N GLY A 53 -28.08 7.97 8.58
CA GLY A 53 -29.44 8.22 9.07
C GLY A 53 -29.49 9.30 10.15
N ALA A 54 -29.84 8.90 11.38
CA ALA A 54 -29.92 9.80 12.54
C ALA A 54 -28.64 9.84 13.38
N GLU A 55 -27.63 9.02 13.05
CA GLU A 55 -26.39 8.86 13.81
C GLU A 55 -25.20 9.45 13.04
N GLU A 56 -24.17 9.89 13.77
CA GLU A 56 -22.88 10.30 13.22
C GLU A 56 -21.84 9.23 13.55
N VAL A 57 -21.19 8.69 12.52
CA VAL A 57 -20.13 7.68 12.67
C VAL A 57 -18.82 8.27 12.14
N THR A 58 -17.73 8.02 12.85
CA THR A 58 -16.39 8.36 12.36
C THR A 58 -15.79 7.13 11.69
N THR A 59 -15.45 7.28 10.42
CA THR A 59 -14.91 6.22 9.56
C THR A 59 -13.48 6.60 9.16
N PRO A 60 -12.55 5.64 9.06
CA PRO A 60 -11.17 5.94 8.73
C PRO A 60 -11.03 6.30 7.24
N GLU A 61 -10.03 7.11 6.92
CA GLU A 61 -9.63 7.43 5.57
C GLU A 61 -8.11 7.59 5.54
N VAL A 62 -7.44 6.81 4.68
CA VAL A 62 -6.01 6.94 4.43
C VAL A 62 -5.79 7.70 3.12
N ARG A 63 -4.83 8.63 3.13
CA ARG A 63 -4.37 9.37 1.95
C ARG A 63 -2.86 9.54 1.97
N GLY A 64 -2.26 9.56 0.79
CA GLY A 64 -0.85 9.89 0.63
C GLY A 64 -0.45 9.97 -0.83
N THR A 65 0.85 10.11 -1.08
CA THR A 65 1.42 10.09 -2.43
C THR A 65 1.96 8.70 -2.72
N ILE A 66 1.63 8.17 -3.90
CA ILE A 66 2.14 6.92 -4.43
C ILE A 66 2.80 7.17 -5.78
N THR A 67 3.89 6.47 -6.05
CA THR A 67 4.64 6.52 -7.31
C THR A 67 4.67 5.13 -7.93
N ASN A 68 4.41 5.05 -9.24
CA ASN A 68 4.63 3.83 -10.00
C ASN A 68 6.13 3.67 -10.28
N ALA A 69 6.80 2.81 -9.50
CA ALA A 69 8.22 2.52 -9.67
C ALA A 69 8.47 1.37 -10.67
N SER A 70 7.41 0.78 -11.24
CA SER A 70 7.55 -0.24 -12.29
C SER A 70 7.74 0.39 -13.66
N ASP A 71 8.18 -0.43 -14.63
CA ASP A 71 8.37 -0.04 -16.04
C ASP A 71 7.08 -0.15 -16.88
N GLU A 72 5.95 -0.53 -16.27
CA GLU A 72 4.65 -0.68 -16.93
C GLU A 72 3.65 0.38 -16.47
N GLU A 73 2.78 0.83 -17.37
CA GLU A 73 1.65 1.68 -17.01
C GLU A 73 0.58 0.84 -16.26
N ARG A 74 0.25 1.22 -15.01
CA ARG A 74 -0.69 0.46 -14.18
C ARG A 74 -1.35 1.30 -13.08
N ALA A 75 -2.51 0.84 -12.62
CA ALA A 75 -3.19 1.39 -11.45
C ALA A 75 -2.73 0.69 -10.17
N ALA A 76 -2.76 1.40 -9.04
CA ALA A 76 -2.48 0.81 -7.73
C ALA A 76 -3.79 0.36 -7.08
N LEU A 77 -3.84 -0.91 -6.66
CA LEU A 77 -4.94 -1.51 -5.91
C LEU A 77 -4.35 -2.42 -4.84
N PHE A 78 -4.68 -2.15 -3.58
CA PHE A 78 -4.18 -2.91 -2.43
C PHE A 78 -5.08 -2.70 -1.22
N GLU A 79 -4.86 -3.48 -0.17
CA GLU A 79 -5.50 -3.32 1.12
C GLU A 79 -4.52 -2.82 2.17
N MET A 80 -5.01 -2.00 3.08
CA MET A 80 -4.38 -1.72 4.36
C MET A 80 -5.24 -2.33 5.47
N VAL A 81 -4.69 -3.32 6.16
CA VAL A 81 -5.32 -4.04 7.26
C VAL A 81 -4.73 -3.55 8.58
N PHE A 82 -5.54 -2.86 9.36
CA PHE A 82 -5.23 -2.47 10.73
C PHE A 82 -5.57 -3.66 11.63
N SER A 83 -4.61 -4.08 12.45
CA SER A 83 -4.75 -5.20 13.37
C SER A 83 -4.51 -4.77 14.81
N ALA A 84 -5.15 -5.45 15.75
CA ALA A 84 -4.89 -5.35 17.18
C ALA A 84 -4.77 -6.78 17.73
N ASP A 85 -3.71 -7.07 18.50
CA ASP A 85 -3.45 -8.40 19.06
C ASP A 85 -3.47 -9.52 17.99
N GLY A 86 -3.05 -9.20 16.76
CA GLY A 86 -3.02 -10.12 15.62
C GLY A 86 -4.38 -10.41 14.96
N ALA A 87 -5.44 -9.68 15.32
CA ALA A 87 -6.75 -9.77 14.67
C ALA A 87 -7.06 -8.48 13.87
N PRO A 88 -7.64 -8.59 12.65
CA PRO A 88 -8.00 -7.41 11.86
C PRO A 88 -9.13 -6.63 12.54
N VAL A 89 -8.92 -5.34 12.78
CA VAL A 89 -9.90 -4.42 13.37
C VAL A 89 -10.48 -3.45 12.33
N ALA A 90 -9.75 -3.17 11.25
CA ALA A 90 -10.26 -2.45 10.08
C ALA A 90 -9.49 -2.84 8.82
N THR A 91 -10.21 -2.99 7.71
CA THR A 91 -9.61 -3.20 6.38
C THR A 91 -10.03 -2.08 5.46
N LEU A 92 -9.05 -1.40 4.87
CA LEU A 92 -9.27 -0.29 3.95
C LEU A 92 -8.81 -0.67 2.55
N ASN A 93 -9.68 -0.45 1.57
CA ASN A 93 -9.38 -0.69 0.17
C ASN A 93 -8.73 0.55 -0.43
N CYS A 94 -7.44 0.46 -0.72
CA CYS A 94 -6.64 1.55 -1.26
C CYS A 94 -6.64 1.50 -2.78
N SER A 95 -6.76 2.68 -3.40
CA SER A 95 -6.68 2.80 -4.85
C SER A 95 -6.03 4.10 -5.28
N ALA A 96 -5.33 4.03 -6.42
CA ALA A 96 -4.89 5.18 -7.19
C ALA A 96 -5.15 4.88 -8.68
N ALA A 97 -5.44 5.91 -9.47
CA ALA A 97 -5.66 5.79 -10.91
C ALA A 97 -4.43 5.19 -11.64
N THR A 98 -4.59 4.87 -12.93
CA THR A 98 -3.48 4.43 -13.77
C THR A 98 -2.37 5.48 -13.83
N MET A 99 -1.13 5.04 -13.65
CA MET A 99 0.07 5.86 -13.65
C MET A 99 1.05 5.34 -14.71
N GLU A 100 1.66 6.24 -15.48
CA GLU A 100 2.85 5.95 -16.26
C GLU A 100 4.03 5.59 -15.33
N PRO A 101 5.10 4.95 -15.84
CA PRO A 101 6.34 4.76 -15.08
C PRO A 101 6.85 6.09 -14.50
N ASP A 102 7.32 6.05 -13.26
CA ASP A 102 7.80 7.19 -12.46
C ASP A 102 6.74 8.28 -12.18
N GLN A 103 5.47 8.07 -12.55
CA GLN A 103 4.41 9.02 -12.25
C GLN A 103 3.94 8.85 -10.80
N SER A 104 3.85 9.99 -10.10
CA SER A 104 3.30 10.09 -8.76
C SER A 104 1.90 10.71 -8.76
N GLN A 105 1.05 10.28 -7.83
CA GLN A 105 -0.26 10.89 -7.60
C GLN A 105 -0.80 10.56 -6.19
N GLU A 106 -1.98 11.07 -5.85
CA GLU A 106 -2.67 10.72 -4.60
C GLU A 106 -3.26 9.30 -4.68
N PHE A 107 -3.08 8.50 -3.63
CA PHE A 107 -3.89 7.32 -3.36
C PHE A 107 -4.87 7.60 -2.22
N VAL A 108 -6.02 6.92 -2.24
CA VAL A 108 -7.05 7.05 -1.21
C VAL A 108 -7.55 5.67 -0.80
N CYS A 109 -7.68 5.45 0.51
CA CYS A 109 -8.29 4.27 1.11
C CYS A 109 -9.49 4.67 1.97
N PRO A 110 -10.71 4.69 1.41
CA PRO A 110 -11.90 5.06 2.16
C PRO A 110 -12.40 3.88 3.01
N GLY A 111 -12.49 4.07 4.32
CA GLY A 111 -12.99 3.06 5.28
C GLY A 111 -14.50 3.07 5.44
N LEU A 112 -15.27 3.08 4.35
CA LEU A 112 -16.73 3.23 4.41
C LEU A 112 -17.44 2.10 5.15
N SER A 113 -16.82 0.92 5.24
CA SER A 113 -17.30 -0.27 5.94
C SER A 113 -16.67 -0.46 7.32
N ALA A 114 -15.81 0.45 7.76
CA ALA A 114 -15.07 0.35 9.02
C ALA A 114 -15.35 1.54 9.94
N THR A 115 -15.30 1.30 11.25
CA THR A 115 -15.23 2.39 12.24
C THR A 115 -13.76 2.76 12.44
N MET A 116 -13.48 4.02 12.81
CA MET A 116 -12.11 4.46 13.09
C MET A 116 -11.45 3.53 14.12
N PRO A 117 -10.33 2.86 13.80
CA PRO A 117 -9.65 2.00 14.76
C PRO A 117 -8.89 2.87 15.77
N GLU A 118 -9.12 2.63 17.07
CA GLU A 118 -8.49 3.40 18.16
C GLU A 118 -7.27 2.68 18.76
N ASP A 119 -7.27 1.34 18.78
CA ASP A 119 -6.30 0.52 19.52
C ASP A 119 -5.55 -0.50 18.62
N TYR A 120 -5.25 -0.15 17.37
CA TYR A 120 -4.46 -1.02 16.50
C TYR A 120 -2.95 -0.95 16.84
N ASP A 121 -2.25 -2.08 16.67
CA ASP A 121 -0.81 -2.21 16.92
C ASP A 121 0.01 -2.50 15.66
N ALA A 122 -0.64 -2.90 14.56
CA ALA A 122 0.00 -3.17 13.28
C ALA A 122 -0.85 -2.70 12.10
N VAL A 123 -0.17 -2.29 11.02
CA VAL A 123 -0.79 -2.02 9.71
C VAL A 123 -0.11 -2.90 8.68
N VAL A 124 -0.89 -3.71 7.97
CA VAL A 124 -0.39 -4.62 6.95
C VAL A 124 -0.89 -4.18 5.58
N VAL A 125 0.02 -3.97 4.64
CA VAL A 125 -0.29 -3.75 3.23
C VAL A 125 -0.28 -5.09 2.51
N GLN A 126 -1.35 -5.41 1.79
CA GLN A 126 -1.51 -6.69 1.12
C GLN A 126 -2.31 -6.57 -0.18
N GLU A 127 -2.38 -7.67 -0.93
CA GLU A 127 -3.21 -7.75 -2.13
C GLU A 127 -4.69 -7.53 -1.80
N PHE A 128 -5.40 -6.82 -2.68
CA PHE A 128 -6.84 -6.62 -2.56
C PHE A 128 -7.58 -7.96 -2.70
N SER A 129 -8.28 -8.37 -1.64
CA SER A 129 -9.08 -9.58 -1.62
C SER A 129 -10.55 -9.23 -1.79
N ARG A 130 -11.18 -9.75 -2.84
CA ARG A 130 -12.64 -9.82 -2.86
C ARG A 130 -13.03 -11.01 -1.99
N ASP A 131 -13.35 -10.76 -0.72
CA ASP A 131 -14.05 -11.75 0.10
C ASP A 131 -15.36 -12.11 -0.61
N THR A 132 -15.33 -13.22 -1.36
CA THR A 132 -16.47 -13.81 -2.05
C THR A 132 -17.20 -14.81 -1.15
N THR A 133 -17.01 -14.70 0.16
CA THR A 133 -17.69 -15.54 1.15
C THR A 133 -19.13 -15.06 1.34
N SER A 134 -19.94 -15.27 0.30
CA SER A 134 -21.38 -15.42 0.45
C SER A 134 -21.61 -16.56 1.45
N SER A 135 -22.11 -16.23 2.65
CA SER A 135 -22.77 -17.20 3.53
C SER A 135 -24.27 -17.07 3.39
#